data_AF-A0A6N1APE0-F1
#
_entry.id   AF-A0A6N1APE0-F1
#
_cell.length_a   1.000
_cell.length_b   1.000
_cell.length_c   1.000
_cell.angle_alpha   90.00
_cell.angle_beta   90.00
_cell.angle_gamma   90.00
#
_symmetry.space_group_name_H-M   'P 1'
#
loop_
_entity.id
_entity.type
_entity.pdbx_description
1 polymer ?
#
loop_
_entity_poly.entity_id
_entity_poly.type
_entity_poly.pdbx_seq_one_letter_code
_entity_poly.pdbx_strand_id
1 'polypeptide(L)'
;MLTIAALLLSAPTAWATEAKAEDAARIGCVPPGVWADGTGTAVEPVPLLRRIAEAPVVLLGEQHDKPDHHRWQLHTLAGLHALNPDLAIGMEMVPRRLQPVLDRWVAGELTESELLKETDWRAVWGFDPQFYLPILQFARLHRLPVVALNVERSLVSRTARNGWAAIPETDREGVGTPAPPTEEYRKRLNETLAAHDRSEARAAAPDDASNKAAQRFIEAQGVWDRAMAEKIAETRRATGRSVIGILGEGHVARRDGVPHQLADLGVGDAAVLLPWDVDRDCDELDGRIADAVFGLGPEREDAEPQRPKLGVQLDPAPEGITVGAVSSGSVAAAAGLRTGDRILVAAGMPVRAPADLVAVIRRQAPGTWLPLTIRRDGAEQELVAKFPMEGR
;
A
#
# COMPACT_ATOMS: atom_id res chain seq x y z
N MET A 1 -83.06 1.25 0.38
CA MET A 1 -82.01 1.07 -0.65
C MET A 1 -80.75 1.72 -0.11
N LEU A 2 -79.81 0.91 0.39
CA LEU A 2 -78.56 1.37 1.00
C LEU A 2 -77.40 0.89 0.11
N THR A 3 -76.63 1.81 -0.43
CA THR A 3 -75.52 1.54 -1.36
C THR A 3 -74.22 1.42 -0.57
N ILE A 4 -73.53 0.29 -0.70
CA ILE A 4 -72.20 0.03 -0.14
C ILE A 4 -71.15 0.49 -1.15
N ALA A 5 -70.25 1.39 -0.74
CA ALA A 5 -69.03 1.73 -1.49
C ALA A 5 -67.83 1.02 -0.84
N ALA A 6 -67.15 0.18 -1.61
CA ALA A 6 -65.94 -0.52 -1.21
C ALA A 6 -64.71 0.37 -1.45
N LEU A 7 -63.93 0.62 -0.39
CA LEU A 7 -62.59 1.20 -0.49
C LEU A 7 -61.59 0.08 -0.83
N LEU A 8 -60.94 0.18 -1.98
CA LEU A 8 -59.76 -0.61 -2.35
C LEU A 8 -58.53 0.02 -1.70
N LEU A 9 -57.91 -0.67 -0.73
CA LEU A 9 -56.55 -0.34 -0.28
C LEU A 9 -55.55 -0.79 -1.36
N SER A 10 -54.85 0.17 -1.96
CA SER A 10 -53.68 -0.11 -2.81
C SER A 10 -52.53 -0.62 -1.94
N ALA A 11 -52.11 -1.86 -2.18
CA ALA A 11 -50.88 -2.42 -1.63
C ALA A 11 -49.65 -1.61 -2.11
N PRO A 12 -48.63 -1.38 -1.27
CA PRO A 12 -47.38 -0.81 -1.73
C PRO A 12 -46.67 -1.80 -2.66
N THR A 13 -46.32 -1.25 -3.82
CA THR A 13 -45.55 -1.74 -4.96
C THR A 13 -44.37 -2.69 -4.66
N ALA A 14 -44.32 -3.79 -5.42
CA ALA A 14 -43.25 -4.79 -5.49
C ALA A 14 -41.83 -4.24 -5.79
N TRP A 15 -41.70 -2.99 -6.25
CA TRP A 15 -40.40 -2.35 -6.50
C TRP A 15 -39.58 -2.09 -5.22
N ALA A 16 -40.23 -1.83 -4.08
CA ALA A 16 -39.50 -1.61 -2.83
C ALA A 16 -38.91 -2.91 -2.24
N THR A 17 -39.49 -4.06 -2.61
CA THR A 17 -39.01 -5.39 -2.19
C THR A 17 -37.90 -5.92 -3.10
N GLU A 18 -37.92 -5.63 -4.40
CA GLU A 18 -36.84 -5.98 -5.32
C GLU A 18 -35.58 -5.16 -5.05
N ALA A 19 -35.68 -3.84 -4.83
CA ALA A 19 -34.53 -3.01 -4.48
C ALA A 19 -33.84 -3.46 -3.16
N LYS A 20 -34.61 -3.89 -2.16
CA LYS A 20 -34.06 -4.45 -0.91
C LYS A 20 -33.43 -5.82 -1.10
N ALA A 21 -33.94 -6.65 -2.01
CA ALA A 21 -33.38 -7.96 -2.31
C ALA A 21 -32.11 -7.85 -3.16
N GLU A 22 -32.04 -6.87 -4.06
CA GLU A 22 -30.87 -6.55 -4.86
C GLU A 22 -29.77 -5.88 -4.01
N ASP A 23 -30.15 -5.01 -3.06
CA ASP A 23 -29.24 -4.49 -2.03
C ASP A 23 -28.77 -5.60 -1.08
N ALA A 24 -29.65 -6.54 -0.67
CA ALA A 24 -29.28 -7.68 0.17
C ALA A 24 -28.39 -8.70 -0.55
N ALA A 25 -28.55 -8.86 -1.86
CA ALA A 25 -27.69 -9.70 -2.70
C ALA A 25 -26.32 -9.05 -3.01
N ARG A 26 -26.19 -7.74 -2.79
CA ARG A 26 -24.91 -6.99 -2.84
C ARG A 26 -24.23 -6.85 -1.47
N ILE A 27 -24.79 -7.45 -0.43
CA ILE A 27 -24.12 -7.53 0.88
C ILE A 27 -23.00 -8.56 0.73
N GLY A 28 -21.78 -8.09 0.48
CA GLY A 28 -20.58 -8.91 0.62
C GLY A 28 -20.57 -9.58 2.00
N CYS A 29 -19.88 -10.72 2.11
CA CYS A 29 -19.71 -11.48 3.37
C CYS A 29 -19.27 -10.63 4.57
N VAL A 30 -18.72 -9.44 4.34
CA VAL A 30 -18.50 -8.41 5.36
C VAL A 30 -19.15 -7.10 4.89
N PRO A 31 -20.34 -6.73 5.40
CA PRO A 31 -21.02 -5.50 4.98
C PRO A 31 -20.19 -4.24 5.33
N PRO A 32 -20.25 -3.16 4.53
CA PRO A 32 -19.58 -1.91 4.85
C PRO A 32 -19.93 -1.39 6.25
N GLY A 33 -18.92 -1.02 7.04
CA GLY A 33 -19.10 -0.52 8.40
C GLY A 33 -19.27 -1.60 9.47
N VAL A 34 -19.22 -2.89 9.10
CA VAL A 34 -19.39 -4.02 10.02
C VAL A 34 -18.04 -4.67 10.29
N TRP A 35 -17.76 -4.95 11.57
CA TRP A 35 -16.70 -5.86 11.96
C TRP A 35 -17.19 -7.31 11.87
N ALA A 36 -16.37 -8.20 11.34
CA ALA A 36 -16.61 -9.65 11.34
C ALA A 36 -15.36 -10.41 11.81
N ASP A 37 -15.52 -11.65 12.25
CA ASP A 37 -14.39 -12.56 12.49
C ASP A 37 -13.84 -13.13 11.17
N GLY A 38 -12.78 -13.94 11.27
CA GLY A 38 -12.15 -14.56 10.10
C GLY A 38 -13.05 -15.50 9.28
N THR A 39 -14.28 -15.79 9.73
CA THR A 39 -15.29 -16.59 9.00
C THR A 39 -16.41 -15.75 8.38
N GLY A 40 -16.37 -14.43 8.56
CA GLY A 40 -17.44 -13.51 8.13
C GLY A 40 -18.59 -13.38 9.13
N THR A 41 -18.48 -13.96 10.32
CA THR A 41 -19.52 -13.78 11.36
C THR A 41 -19.39 -12.40 11.98
N ALA A 42 -20.46 -11.60 11.92
CA ALA A 42 -20.46 -10.26 12.49
C ALA A 42 -20.11 -10.26 13.99
N VAL A 43 -19.27 -9.32 14.40
CA VAL A 43 -18.83 -9.14 15.79
C VAL A 43 -19.09 -7.72 16.28
N GLU A 44 -19.44 -7.61 17.56
CA GLU A 44 -19.71 -6.31 18.18
C GLU A 44 -18.42 -5.48 18.30
N PRO A 45 -18.40 -4.22 17.80
CA PRO A 45 -17.17 -3.42 17.72
C PRO A 45 -16.52 -3.12 19.08
N VAL A 46 -17.32 -2.76 20.09
CA VAL A 46 -16.80 -2.35 21.40
C VAL A 46 -16.14 -3.52 22.15
N PRO A 47 -16.78 -4.70 22.29
CA PRO A 47 -16.12 -5.89 22.83
C PRO A 47 -14.88 -6.31 22.03
N LEU A 48 -14.92 -6.23 20.70
CA LEU A 48 -13.77 -6.56 19.86
C LEU A 48 -12.58 -5.65 20.19
N LEU A 49 -12.74 -4.33 20.06
CA LEU A 49 -11.65 -3.37 20.25
C LEU A 49 -11.07 -3.41 21.67
N ARG A 50 -11.89 -3.67 22.69
CA ARG A 50 -11.40 -3.87 24.06
C ARG A 50 -10.45 -5.06 24.17
N ARG A 51 -10.82 -6.22 23.61
CA ARG A 51 -9.93 -7.39 23.60
C ARG A 51 -8.65 -7.13 22.80
N ILE A 52 -8.78 -6.50 21.63
CA ILE A 52 -7.62 -6.23 20.77
C ILE A 52 -6.64 -5.23 21.42
N ALA A 53 -7.15 -4.23 22.16
CA ALA A 53 -6.31 -3.25 22.85
C ALA A 53 -5.45 -3.84 23.99
N GLU A 54 -5.81 -5.03 24.50
CA GLU A 54 -5.03 -5.78 25.49
C GLU A 54 -3.84 -6.53 24.86
N ALA A 55 -3.84 -6.72 23.54
CA ALA A 55 -2.75 -7.40 22.86
C ALA A 55 -1.45 -6.59 22.92
N PRO A 56 -0.28 -7.24 23.09
CA PRO A 56 1.00 -6.54 23.07
C PRO A 56 1.40 -6.07 21.68
N VAL A 57 0.85 -6.69 20.64
CA VAL A 57 1.05 -6.29 19.24
C VAL A 57 -0.29 -6.37 18.53
N VAL A 58 -0.62 -5.32 17.79
CA VAL A 58 -1.77 -5.30 16.88
C VAL A 58 -1.25 -4.92 15.50
N LEU A 59 -1.49 -5.75 14.50
CA LEU A 59 -1.07 -5.51 13.13
C LEU A 59 -2.30 -5.12 12.30
N LEU A 60 -2.26 -3.93 11.73
CA LEU A 60 -3.28 -3.40 10.84
C LEU A 60 -2.76 -3.57 9.42
N GLY A 61 -3.27 -4.58 8.71
CA GLY A 61 -2.86 -4.84 7.32
C GLY A 61 -3.49 -3.85 6.34
N GLU A 62 -2.82 -3.57 5.23
CA GLU A 62 -3.34 -2.69 4.18
C GLU A 62 -2.87 -3.09 2.76
N GLN A 63 -3.45 -2.47 1.74
CA GLN A 63 -2.95 -2.52 0.37
C GLN A 63 -2.38 -1.15 0.07
N HIS A 64 -1.10 -1.12 -0.31
CA HIS A 64 -0.26 0.08 -0.28
C HIS A 64 -0.81 1.27 -1.07
N ASP A 65 -1.62 1.00 -2.08
CA ASP A 65 -2.23 1.96 -3.00
C ASP A 65 -3.72 2.22 -2.77
N LYS A 66 -4.36 1.61 -1.77
CA LYS A 66 -5.79 1.81 -1.46
C LYS A 66 -6.00 2.86 -0.35
N PRO A 67 -6.44 4.09 -0.67
CA PRO A 67 -6.55 5.17 0.33
C PRO A 67 -7.50 4.84 1.49
N ASP A 68 -8.56 4.08 1.22
CA ASP A 68 -9.55 3.70 2.23
C ASP A 68 -8.99 2.73 3.28
N HIS A 69 -7.99 1.92 2.93
CA HIS A 69 -7.30 1.06 3.91
C HIS A 69 -6.56 1.92 4.94
N HIS A 70 -5.85 2.96 4.49
CA HIS A 70 -5.10 3.87 5.37
C HIS A 70 -6.03 4.71 6.26
N ARG A 71 -7.18 5.15 5.73
CA ARG A 71 -8.23 5.82 6.53
C ARG A 71 -8.78 4.90 7.61
N TRP A 72 -9.05 3.63 7.27
CA TRP A 72 -9.45 2.62 8.22
C TRP A 72 -8.37 2.34 9.29
N GLN A 73 -7.10 2.27 8.90
CA GLN A 73 -5.99 2.11 9.85
C GLN A 73 -5.97 3.25 10.87
N LEU A 74 -6.11 4.51 10.43
CA LEU A 74 -6.19 5.66 11.34
C LEU A 74 -7.39 5.57 12.30
N HIS A 75 -8.58 5.24 11.79
CA HIS A 75 -9.78 5.11 12.63
C HIS A 75 -9.64 4.00 13.67
N THR A 76 -9.08 2.86 13.28
CA THR A 76 -8.83 1.72 14.17
C THR A 76 -7.77 2.07 15.21
N LEU A 77 -6.66 2.69 14.78
CA LEU A 77 -5.61 3.19 15.68
C LEU A 77 -6.16 4.18 16.72
N ALA A 78 -7.01 5.13 16.30
CA ALA A 78 -7.63 6.08 17.22
C ALA A 78 -8.52 5.38 18.26
N GLY A 79 -9.30 4.37 17.84
CA GLY A 79 -10.11 3.54 18.74
C GLY A 79 -9.27 2.74 19.74
N LEU A 80 -8.17 2.12 19.28
CA LEU A 80 -7.24 1.38 20.13
C LEU A 80 -6.52 2.31 21.12
N HIS A 81 -6.05 3.48 20.67
CA HIS A 81 -5.41 4.49 21.51
C HIS A 81 -6.34 4.98 22.63
N ALA A 82 -7.64 5.14 22.34
CA ALA A 82 -8.62 5.54 23.36
C ALA A 82 -8.79 4.50 24.48
N LEU A 83 -8.50 3.22 24.20
CA LEU A 83 -8.58 2.12 25.14
C LEU A 83 -7.23 1.82 25.82
N ASN A 84 -6.13 2.05 25.11
CA ASN A 84 -4.77 1.86 25.58
C ASN A 84 -3.87 3.01 25.07
N PRO A 85 -3.57 4.03 25.88
CA PRO A 85 -2.74 5.16 25.45
C PRO A 85 -1.24 4.83 25.43
N ASP A 86 -0.79 3.72 26.03
CA ASP A 86 0.63 3.36 26.12
C ASP A 86 1.06 2.50 24.92
N LEU A 87 0.98 3.11 23.74
CA LEU A 87 1.29 2.45 22.48
C LEU A 87 2.43 3.14 21.71
N ALA A 88 3.03 2.39 20.79
CA ALA A 88 3.93 2.86 19.74
C ALA A 88 3.39 2.44 18.38
N ILE A 89 3.70 3.20 17.33
CA ILE A 89 3.23 2.94 15.97
C ILE A 89 4.42 2.48 15.12
N GLY A 90 4.40 1.23 14.66
CA GLY A 90 5.40 0.67 13.77
C GLY A 90 5.05 0.90 12.30
N MET A 91 5.99 1.38 11.51
CA MET A 91 5.83 1.70 10.09
C MET A 91 6.69 0.76 9.23
N GLU A 92 6.06 -0.10 8.42
CA GLU A 92 6.76 -0.97 7.45
C GLU A 92 7.62 -0.20 6.46
N MET A 93 7.13 0.97 6.06
CA MET A 93 7.63 1.75 4.93
C MET A 93 8.98 2.39 5.18
N VAL A 94 9.37 2.49 6.45
CA VAL A 94 10.51 3.30 6.88
C VAL A 94 11.65 2.38 7.34
N PRO A 95 12.83 2.42 6.69
CA PRO A 95 13.99 1.67 7.14
C PRO A 95 14.55 2.24 8.45
N ARG A 96 15.11 1.37 9.28
CA ARG A 96 15.63 1.64 10.63
C ARG A 96 16.62 2.81 10.68
N ARG A 97 17.40 3.04 9.61
CA ARG A 97 18.33 4.18 9.52
C ARG A 97 17.64 5.55 9.62
N LEU A 98 16.35 5.61 9.29
CA LEU A 98 15.54 6.82 9.31
C LEU A 98 14.79 7.04 10.63
N GLN A 99 15.00 6.18 11.63
CA GLN A 99 14.42 6.36 12.97
C GLN A 99 14.63 7.78 13.54
N PRO A 100 15.82 8.41 13.43
CA PRO A 100 16.02 9.76 13.93
C PRO A 100 15.10 10.81 13.29
N VAL A 101 14.70 10.62 12.03
CA VAL A 101 13.78 11.54 11.33
C VAL A 101 12.36 11.41 11.90
N LEU A 102 11.92 10.18 12.19
CA LEU A 102 10.62 9.92 12.83
C LEU A 102 10.58 10.49 14.25
N ASP A 103 11.66 10.35 15.02
CA ASP A 103 11.75 10.89 16.37
C ASP A 103 11.59 12.41 16.38
N ARG A 104 12.31 13.11 15.49
CA ARG A 104 12.18 14.57 15.34
C ARG A 104 10.80 14.99 14.83
N TRP A 105 10.18 14.21 13.95
CA TRP A 105 8.80 14.47 13.51
C TRP A 105 7.82 14.43 14.68
N VAL A 106 7.88 13.37 15.51
CA VAL A 106 7.03 13.23 16.71
C VAL A 106 7.34 14.33 17.74
N ALA A 107 8.60 14.74 17.88
CA ALA A 107 9.02 15.88 18.70
C ALA A 107 8.48 17.23 18.19
N GLY A 108 8.04 17.27 16.93
CA GLY A 108 7.44 18.44 16.30
C GLY A 108 8.46 19.40 15.73
N GLU A 109 9.68 18.93 15.49
CA GLU A 109 10.81 19.70 14.99
C GLU A 109 10.82 19.83 13.46
N LEU A 110 9.94 19.09 12.77
CA LEU A 110 9.88 19.06 11.32
C LEU A 110 8.53 19.53 10.79
N THR A 111 8.58 20.23 9.68
CA THR A 111 7.44 20.41 8.78
C THR A 111 7.19 19.11 8.00
N GLU A 112 6.01 18.99 7.40
CA GLU A 112 5.68 17.87 6.53
C GLU A 112 6.66 17.75 5.35
N SER A 113 7.02 18.87 4.72
CA SER A 113 7.97 18.87 3.61
C SER A 113 9.36 18.40 4.01
N GLU A 114 9.83 18.73 5.22
CA GLU A 114 11.12 18.27 5.74
C GLU A 114 11.09 16.78 6.07
N LEU A 115 10.01 16.29 6.70
CA LEU A 115 9.81 14.85 6.92
C LEU A 115 9.92 14.08 5.61
N LEU A 116 9.18 14.48 4.56
CA LEU A 116 9.18 13.77 3.27
C LEU A 116 10.53 13.83 2.56
N LYS A 117 11.24 14.96 2.69
CA LYS A 117 12.58 15.14 2.11
C LYS A 117 13.62 14.29 2.85
N GLU A 118 13.65 14.33 4.17
CA GLU A 118 14.68 13.66 4.97
C GLU A 118 14.46 12.15 5.07
N THR A 119 13.23 11.67 4.95
CA THR A 119 12.94 10.24 4.76
C THR A 119 13.23 9.76 3.35
N ASP A 120 13.44 10.68 2.39
CA ASP A 120 13.47 10.36 0.95
C ASP A 120 12.26 9.49 0.55
N TRP A 121 11.06 9.89 0.99
CA TRP A 121 9.84 9.08 0.94
C TRP A 121 9.58 8.47 -0.45
N ARG A 122 9.86 9.25 -1.51
CA ARG A 122 9.66 8.81 -2.89
C ARG A 122 10.59 7.66 -3.28
N ALA A 123 11.85 7.67 -2.86
CA ALA A 123 12.80 6.61 -3.19
C ALA A 123 12.65 5.40 -2.25
N VAL A 124 12.37 5.67 -0.97
CA VAL A 124 12.23 4.64 0.08
C VAL A 124 10.93 3.86 -0.07
N TRP A 125 9.80 4.55 -0.22
CA TRP A 125 8.49 3.92 -0.24
C TRP A 125 7.83 3.96 -1.62
N GLY A 126 7.78 5.14 -2.25
CA GLY A 126 7.26 5.31 -3.61
C GLY A 126 5.74 5.46 -3.75
N PHE A 127 4.96 5.15 -2.72
CA PHE A 127 3.52 5.41 -2.67
C PHE A 127 3.21 6.85 -2.25
N ASP A 128 1.97 7.28 -2.49
CA ASP A 128 1.53 8.63 -2.16
C ASP A 128 1.62 8.89 -0.64
N PRO A 129 2.42 9.88 -0.19
CA PRO A 129 2.56 10.14 1.24
C PRO A 129 1.25 10.55 1.90
N GLN A 130 0.27 11.07 1.14
CA GLN A 130 -1.02 11.48 1.69
C GLN A 130 -1.82 10.33 2.31
N PHE A 131 -1.51 9.08 1.95
CA PHE A 131 -2.13 7.92 2.58
C PHE A 131 -1.66 7.75 4.03
N TYR A 132 -0.38 8.03 4.31
CA TYR A 132 0.26 7.73 5.59
C TYR A 132 0.37 8.96 6.51
N LEU A 133 0.38 10.17 5.94
CA LEU A 133 0.51 11.42 6.70
C LEU A 133 -0.55 11.58 7.80
N PRO A 134 -1.84 11.23 7.62
CA PRO A 134 -2.81 11.29 8.70
C PRO A 134 -2.43 10.44 9.93
N ILE A 135 -1.85 9.25 9.72
CA ILE A 135 -1.35 8.37 10.79
C ILE A 135 -0.13 9.01 11.49
N LEU A 136 0.81 9.55 10.71
CA LEU A 136 2.00 10.23 11.25
C LEU A 136 1.63 11.51 12.03
N GLN A 137 0.64 12.25 11.55
CA GLN A 137 0.10 13.43 12.24
C GLN A 137 -0.60 13.05 13.53
N PHE A 138 -1.40 11.97 13.52
CA PHE A 138 -2.00 11.42 14.73
C PHE A 138 -0.92 11.08 15.78
N ALA A 139 0.14 10.37 15.36
CA ALA A 139 1.25 10.04 16.25
C ALA A 139 1.89 11.29 16.88
N ARG A 140 2.15 12.32 16.07
CA ARG A 140 2.72 13.60 16.54
C ARG A 140 1.79 14.33 17.51
N LEU A 141 0.49 14.41 17.19
CA LEU A 141 -0.51 15.09 18.02
C LEU A 141 -0.59 14.47 19.41
N HIS A 142 -0.49 13.14 19.48
CA HIS A 142 -0.58 12.37 20.72
C HIS A 142 0.77 12.01 21.35
N ARG A 143 1.89 12.49 20.77
CA ARG A 143 3.28 12.19 21.23
C ARG A 143 3.56 10.69 21.33
N LEU A 144 3.02 9.92 20.40
CA LEU A 144 3.23 8.49 20.31
C LEU A 144 4.54 8.19 19.58
N PRO A 145 5.42 7.33 20.11
CA PRO A 145 6.61 6.90 19.39
C PRO A 145 6.24 6.27 18.05
N VAL A 146 6.91 6.69 16.97
CA VAL A 146 6.81 6.07 15.66
C VAL A 146 8.10 5.31 15.39
N VAL A 147 7.99 4.03 15.07
CA VAL A 147 9.12 3.10 14.93
C VAL A 147 9.30 2.70 13.48
N ALA A 148 10.48 2.92 12.93
CA ALA A 148 10.90 2.42 11.63
C ALA A 148 11.17 0.92 11.72
N LEU A 149 10.30 0.10 11.14
CA LEU A 149 10.36 -1.35 11.33
C LEU A 149 11.43 -2.03 10.47
N ASN A 150 11.73 -1.46 9.31
CA ASN A 150 12.30 -2.24 8.22
C ASN A 150 13.80 -2.04 7.99
N VAL A 151 14.36 -2.83 7.08
CA VAL A 151 15.73 -2.69 6.57
C VAL A 151 15.74 -2.02 5.20
N GLU A 152 16.93 -1.72 4.66
CA GLU A 152 17.03 -1.21 3.30
C GLU A 152 16.50 -2.24 2.28
N ARG A 153 15.77 -1.75 1.26
CA ARG A 153 15.32 -2.57 0.12
C ARG A 153 16.48 -3.27 -0.58
N SER A 154 17.70 -2.75 -0.49
CA SER A 154 18.90 -3.39 -1.03
C SER A 154 19.24 -4.71 -0.35
N LEU A 155 18.98 -4.86 0.95
CA LEU A 155 19.19 -6.12 1.65
C LEU A 155 18.23 -7.18 1.11
N VAL A 156 16.92 -6.88 1.08
CA VAL A 156 15.88 -7.75 0.53
C VAL A 156 16.18 -8.10 -0.93
N SER A 157 16.58 -7.13 -1.74
CA SER A 157 16.93 -7.34 -3.16
C SER A 157 18.17 -8.21 -3.35
N ARG A 158 19.20 -8.07 -2.50
CA ARG A 158 20.38 -8.94 -2.53
C ARG A 158 20.03 -10.36 -2.11
N THR A 159 19.17 -10.54 -1.11
CA THR A 159 18.64 -11.85 -0.71
C THR A 159 17.87 -12.50 -1.86
N ALA A 160 16.99 -11.78 -2.54
CA ALA A 160 16.25 -12.31 -3.69
C ALA A 160 17.18 -12.73 -4.85
N ARG A 161 18.32 -12.07 -5.02
CA ARG A 161 19.31 -12.40 -6.07
C ARG A 161 20.23 -13.56 -5.68
N ASN A 162 20.75 -13.54 -4.46
CA ASN A 162 21.89 -14.35 -4.05
C ASN A 162 21.54 -15.44 -3.02
N GLY A 163 20.37 -15.35 -2.38
CA GLY A 163 19.96 -16.16 -1.24
C GLY A 163 20.48 -15.60 0.09
N TRP A 164 19.77 -15.88 1.19
CA TRP A 164 20.08 -15.33 2.51
C TRP A 164 21.43 -15.78 3.04
N ALA A 165 21.77 -17.06 2.83
CA ALA A 165 23.04 -17.63 3.27
C ALA A 165 24.26 -16.94 2.64
N ALA A 166 24.10 -16.29 1.48
CA ALA A 166 25.16 -15.57 0.80
C ALA A 166 25.36 -14.13 1.31
N ILE A 167 24.49 -13.62 2.20
CA ILE A 167 24.62 -12.28 2.78
C ILE A 167 25.53 -12.34 4.01
N PRO A 168 26.69 -11.65 4.02
CA PRO A 168 27.58 -11.57 5.18
C PRO A 168 26.88 -10.98 6.39
N GLU A 169 27.23 -11.43 7.60
CA GLU A 169 26.57 -10.98 8.84
C GLU A 169 26.60 -9.46 9.03
N THR A 170 27.72 -8.82 8.69
CA THR A 170 27.89 -7.36 8.74
C THR A 170 26.92 -6.59 7.85
N ASP A 171 26.39 -7.25 6.83
CA ASP A 171 25.55 -6.67 5.80
C ASP A 171 24.05 -6.92 6.05
N ARG A 172 23.72 -7.65 7.13
CA ARG A 172 22.34 -8.06 7.46
C ARG A 172 21.54 -6.98 8.18
N GLU A 173 22.12 -5.82 8.46
CA GLU A 173 21.44 -4.70 9.16
C GLU A 173 20.81 -5.13 10.51
N GLY A 174 21.48 -6.06 11.19
CA GLY A 174 21.03 -6.62 12.46
C GLY A 174 19.86 -7.61 12.36
N VAL A 175 19.46 -8.03 11.16
CA VAL A 175 18.40 -9.02 10.97
C VAL A 175 18.91 -10.42 11.28
N GLY A 176 18.24 -11.09 12.22
CA GLY A 176 18.51 -12.47 12.57
C GLY A 176 18.05 -13.45 11.48
N THR A 177 18.28 -14.74 11.71
CA THR A 177 17.79 -15.78 10.79
C THR A 177 16.26 -15.86 10.86
N PRO A 178 15.54 -15.70 9.74
CA PRO A 178 14.09 -15.87 9.72
C PRO A 178 13.69 -17.29 10.11
N ALA A 179 12.58 -17.42 10.85
CA ALA A 179 11.94 -18.72 11.04
C ALA A 179 11.51 -19.28 9.68
N PRO A 180 11.69 -20.59 9.42
CA PRO A 180 11.25 -21.20 8.16
C PRO A 180 9.75 -20.95 7.93
N PRO A 181 9.33 -20.58 6.71
CA PRO A 181 7.92 -20.37 6.41
C PRO A 181 7.14 -21.69 6.51
N THR A 182 5.85 -21.60 6.85
CA THR A 182 4.94 -22.74 6.77
C THR A 182 4.78 -23.20 5.32
N GLU A 183 4.39 -24.45 5.09
CA GLU A 183 4.17 -24.95 3.73
C GLU A 183 3.03 -24.19 3.02
N GLU A 184 2.00 -23.78 3.77
CA GLU A 184 0.90 -22.97 3.25
C GLU A 184 1.37 -21.57 2.85
N TYR A 185 2.23 -20.92 3.65
CA TYR A 185 2.82 -19.64 3.28
C TYR A 185 3.69 -19.77 2.03
N ARG A 186 4.53 -20.81 1.99
CA ARG A 186 5.37 -21.13 0.83
C ARG A 186 4.54 -21.28 -0.44
N LYS A 187 3.40 -21.98 -0.37
CA LYS A 187 2.46 -22.15 -1.48
C LYS A 187 1.89 -20.81 -1.96
N ARG A 188 1.39 -19.97 -1.05
CA ARG A 188 0.81 -18.67 -1.41
C ARG A 188 1.84 -17.68 -1.97
N LEU A 189 3.06 -17.67 -1.45
CA LEU A 189 4.14 -16.85 -2.00
C LEU A 189 4.50 -17.28 -3.43
N ASN A 190 4.48 -18.59 -3.72
CA ASN A 190 4.65 -19.09 -5.09
C ASN A 190 3.51 -18.67 -6.02
N GLU A 191 2.26 -18.73 -5.56
CA GLU A 191 1.08 -18.29 -6.32
C GLU A 191 1.16 -16.77 -6.61
N THR A 192 1.54 -15.98 -5.60
CA THR A 192 1.75 -14.53 -5.73
C THR A 192 2.84 -14.23 -6.76
N LEU A 193 3.99 -14.90 -6.65
CA LEU A 193 5.09 -14.74 -7.59
C LEU A 193 4.66 -15.08 -9.02
N ALA A 194 3.88 -16.15 -9.22
CA ALA A 194 3.36 -16.54 -10.52
C ALA A 194 2.37 -15.51 -11.10
N ALA A 195 1.56 -14.87 -10.25
CA ALA A 195 0.62 -13.83 -10.68
C ALA A 195 1.31 -12.53 -11.16
N HIS A 196 2.47 -12.20 -10.57
CA HIS A 196 3.29 -11.05 -10.93
C HIS A 196 4.24 -11.30 -12.11
N ASP A 197 4.76 -12.52 -12.28
CA ASP A 197 5.67 -12.91 -13.36
C ASP A 197 4.94 -13.38 -14.65
N ARG A 198 3.99 -12.58 -15.16
CA ARG A 198 3.39 -12.82 -16.50
C ARG A 198 4.32 -12.39 -17.65
N SER A 199 5.61 -12.71 -17.56
CA SER A 199 6.55 -12.51 -18.65
C SER A 199 6.80 -13.83 -19.39
N GLU A 200 6.78 -13.78 -20.73
CA GLU A 200 7.13 -14.92 -21.60
C GLU A 200 8.54 -15.49 -21.30
N ALA A 201 9.40 -14.72 -20.62
CA ALA A 201 10.76 -15.07 -20.27
C ALA A 201 10.88 -16.20 -19.23
N ARG A 202 9.90 -16.37 -18.33
CA ARG A 202 9.97 -17.43 -17.29
C ARG A 202 9.49 -18.79 -17.80
N ALA A 203 8.65 -18.81 -18.83
CA ALA A 203 8.23 -20.05 -19.52
C ALA A 203 9.39 -20.74 -20.26
N ALA A 204 10.47 -20.02 -20.56
CA ALA A 204 11.68 -20.53 -21.20
C ALA A 204 12.82 -20.88 -20.22
N ALA A 205 12.66 -20.64 -18.93
CA ALA A 205 13.69 -20.93 -17.93
C ALA A 205 13.67 -22.43 -17.55
N PRO A 206 14.83 -23.10 -17.40
CA PRO A 206 14.89 -24.47 -16.89
C PRO A 206 14.23 -24.61 -15.52
N ASP A 207 13.53 -25.72 -15.27
CA ASP A 207 12.77 -25.97 -14.03
C ASP A 207 13.59 -25.73 -12.74
N ASP A 208 14.86 -26.13 -12.72
CA ASP A 208 15.77 -25.92 -11.56
C ASP A 208 16.07 -24.43 -11.32
N ALA A 209 16.19 -23.63 -12.39
CA ALA A 209 16.43 -22.18 -12.27
C ALA A 209 15.18 -21.44 -11.78
N SER A 210 13.99 -21.84 -12.26
CA SER A 210 12.71 -21.29 -11.79
C SER A 210 12.44 -21.65 -10.32
N ASN A 211 12.79 -22.88 -9.90
CA ASN A 211 12.67 -23.32 -8.51
C ASN A 211 13.62 -22.55 -7.57
N LYS A 212 14.87 -22.31 -7.98
CA LYS A 212 15.81 -21.50 -7.19
C LYS A 212 15.37 -20.04 -7.09
N ALA A 213 14.83 -19.46 -8.16
CA ALA A 213 14.30 -18.09 -8.13
C ALA A 213 13.10 -17.98 -7.18
N ALA A 214 12.17 -18.94 -7.23
CA ALA A 214 11.04 -19.02 -6.31
C ALA A 214 11.50 -19.16 -4.85
N GLN A 215 12.48 -20.03 -4.58
CA GLN A 215 13.05 -20.18 -3.25
C GLN A 215 13.65 -18.86 -2.73
N ARG A 216 14.45 -18.17 -3.56
CA ARG A 216 15.07 -16.89 -3.15
C ARG A 216 14.06 -15.77 -2.93
N PHE A 217 12.97 -15.74 -3.69
CA PHE A 217 11.86 -14.83 -3.45
C PHE A 217 11.26 -15.06 -2.05
N ILE A 218 11.02 -16.33 -1.69
CA ILE A 218 10.49 -16.71 -0.37
C ILE A 218 11.48 -16.36 0.75
N GLU A 219 12.78 -16.60 0.55
CA GLU A 219 13.82 -16.16 1.50
C GLU A 219 13.82 -14.64 1.69
N ALA A 220 13.64 -13.88 0.62
CA ALA A 220 13.58 -12.42 0.68
C ALA A 220 12.35 -11.93 1.46
N GLN A 221 11.18 -12.54 1.24
CA GLN A 221 9.97 -12.27 2.02
C GLN A 221 10.18 -12.59 3.51
N GLY A 222 10.78 -13.74 3.82
CA GLY A 222 11.10 -14.12 5.19
C GLY A 222 12.06 -13.15 5.89
N VAL A 223 13.08 -12.64 5.20
CA VAL A 223 13.98 -11.59 5.73
C VAL A 223 13.21 -10.29 6.01
N TRP A 224 12.28 -9.94 5.12
CA TRP A 224 11.45 -8.76 5.26
C TRP A 224 10.52 -8.85 6.50
N ASP A 225 9.82 -9.97 6.64
CA ASP A 225 8.97 -10.28 7.78
C ASP A 225 9.77 -10.30 9.09
N ARG A 226 10.95 -10.93 9.07
CA ARG A 226 11.82 -11.06 10.23
C ARG A 226 12.30 -9.69 10.72
N ALA A 227 12.70 -8.81 9.80
CA ALA A 227 13.15 -7.47 10.13
C ALA A 227 12.05 -6.69 10.89
N MET A 228 10.82 -6.73 10.39
CA MET A 228 9.70 -6.04 11.05
C MET A 228 9.39 -6.66 12.42
N ALA A 229 9.27 -7.98 12.49
CA ALA A 229 8.97 -8.70 13.73
C ALA A 229 10.02 -8.46 14.83
N GLU A 230 11.31 -8.45 14.48
CA GLU A 230 12.39 -8.17 15.43
C GLU A 230 12.28 -6.76 16.00
N LYS A 231 11.98 -5.77 15.16
CA LYS A 231 11.92 -4.38 15.63
C LYS A 231 10.68 -4.13 16.49
N ILE A 232 9.55 -4.76 16.15
CA ILE A 232 8.34 -4.79 16.99
C ILE A 232 8.66 -5.41 18.35
N ALA A 233 9.24 -6.61 18.37
CA ALA A 233 9.55 -7.34 19.60
C ALA A 233 10.59 -6.61 20.47
N GLU A 234 11.61 -6.02 19.86
CA GLU A 234 12.61 -5.17 20.52
C GLU A 234 11.95 -3.96 21.19
N THR A 235 11.10 -3.23 20.46
CA THR A 235 10.39 -2.04 20.97
C THR A 235 9.55 -2.40 22.18
N ARG A 236 8.77 -3.49 22.09
CA ARG A 236 7.95 -3.97 23.21
C ARG A 236 8.82 -4.31 24.43
N ARG A 237 9.90 -5.08 24.24
CA ARG A 237 10.81 -5.46 25.34
C ARG A 237 11.47 -4.24 25.99
N ALA A 238 11.86 -3.25 25.19
CA ALA A 238 12.58 -2.07 25.67
C ALA A 238 11.66 -1.07 26.38
N THR A 239 10.40 -0.95 25.96
CA THR A 239 9.51 0.13 26.42
C THR A 239 8.32 -0.35 27.23
N GLY A 240 7.94 -1.63 27.14
CA GLY A 240 6.71 -2.18 27.71
C GLY A 240 5.44 -1.83 26.92
N ARG A 241 5.52 -0.96 25.91
CA ARG A 241 4.39 -0.49 25.11
C ARG A 241 3.81 -1.57 24.23
N SER A 242 2.50 -1.51 24.01
CA SER A 242 1.88 -2.22 22.88
C SER A 242 2.33 -1.58 21.56
N VAL A 243 2.58 -2.39 20.54
CA VAL A 243 3.00 -1.89 19.22
C VAL A 243 1.88 -2.10 18.21
N ILE A 244 1.42 -1.01 17.60
CA ILE A 244 0.48 -1.04 16.48
C ILE A 244 1.27 -0.98 15.17
N GLY A 245 1.32 -2.08 14.43
CA GLY A 245 2.01 -2.16 13.15
C GLY A 245 1.12 -1.73 11.97
N ILE A 246 1.60 -0.81 11.16
CA ILE A 246 1.04 -0.41 9.86
C ILE A 246 1.85 -1.14 8.78
N LEU A 247 1.28 -2.23 8.24
CA LEU A 247 1.96 -3.19 7.37
C LEU A 247 1.08 -3.56 6.16
N GLY A 248 1.69 -3.97 5.06
CA GLY A 248 1.01 -4.60 3.92
C GLY A 248 0.34 -5.91 4.33
N GLU A 249 -0.86 -6.17 3.82
CA GLU A 249 -1.66 -7.33 4.21
C GLU A 249 -0.94 -8.66 3.92
N GLY A 250 -0.12 -8.70 2.86
CA GLY A 250 0.67 -9.88 2.50
C GLY A 250 1.63 -10.34 3.59
N HIS A 251 2.06 -9.43 4.48
CA HIS A 251 2.96 -9.70 5.60
C HIS A 251 2.24 -10.16 6.87
N VAL A 252 0.91 -10.02 6.96
CA VAL A 252 0.17 -10.24 8.23
C VAL A 252 -1.00 -11.22 8.09
N ALA A 253 -1.59 -11.33 6.91
CA ALA A 253 -2.72 -12.20 6.64
C ALA A 253 -2.39 -13.67 6.93
N ARG A 254 -3.39 -14.42 7.40
CA ARG A 254 -3.28 -15.85 7.75
C ARG A 254 -2.25 -16.19 8.83
N ARG A 255 -1.70 -15.17 9.49
CA ARG A 255 -0.62 -15.22 10.49
C ARG A 255 0.71 -15.78 9.98
N ASP A 256 0.94 -15.77 8.67
CA ASP A 256 2.05 -16.53 8.09
C ASP A 256 3.37 -15.75 7.93
N GLY A 257 3.32 -14.41 7.86
CA GLY A 257 4.50 -13.55 7.75
C GLY A 257 5.00 -13.05 9.11
N VAL A 258 4.82 -11.76 9.37
CA VAL A 258 5.23 -11.10 10.63
C VAL A 258 4.65 -11.77 11.88
N PRO A 259 3.38 -12.19 11.96
CA PRO A 259 2.88 -12.93 13.13
C PRO A 259 3.64 -14.23 13.41
N HIS A 260 3.99 -14.99 12.36
CA HIS A 260 4.79 -16.21 12.49
C HIS A 260 6.20 -15.92 13.02
N GLN A 261 6.84 -14.87 12.51
CA GLN A 261 8.15 -14.43 13.00
C GLN A 261 8.09 -13.89 14.44
N LEU A 262 7.01 -13.19 14.82
CA LEU A 262 6.78 -12.74 16.18
C LEU A 262 6.60 -13.91 17.15
N ALA A 263 5.86 -14.95 16.75
CA ALA A 263 5.69 -16.16 17.53
C ALA A 263 7.03 -16.87 17.78
N ASP A 264 7.89 -16.97 16.75
CA ASP A 264 9.27 -17.48 16.88
C ASP A 264 10.12 -16.66 17.86
N LEU A 265 9.90 -15.34 17.89
CA LEU A 265 10.55 -14.41 18.84
C LEU A 265 9.92 -14.41 20.25
N GLY A 266 8.94 -15.27 20.52
CA GLY A 266 8.26 -15.38 21.81
C GLY A 266 7.12 -14.38 22.04
N VAL A 267 6.59 -13.76 20.98
CA VAL A 267 5.42 -12.86 21.00
C VAL A 267 4.27 -13.53 20.24
N GLY A 268 3.60 -14.49 20.89
CA GLY A 268 2.59 -15.35 20.25
C GLY A 268 1.17 -14.80 20.23
N ASP A 269 0.90 -13.69 20.92
CA ASP A 269 -0.40 -13.07 21.14
C ASP A 269 -0.62 -11.81 20.28
N ALA A 270 0.04 -11.73 19.13
CA ALA A 270 -0.18 -10.68 18.15
C ALA A 270 -1.59 -10.80 17.52
N ALA A 271 -2.34 -9.71 17.55
CA ALA A 271 -3.64 -9.59 16.88
C ALA A 271 -3.46 -9.05 15.46
N VAL A 272 -4.23 -9.57 14.50
CA VAL A 272 -4.26 -9.14 13.11
C VAL A 272 -5.65 -8.62 12.77
N LEU A 273 -5.72 -7.40 12.25
CA LEU A 273 -6.94 -6.79 11.73
C LEU A 273 -6.74 -6.43 10.25
N LEU A 274 -7.77 -6.62 9.43
CA LEU A 274 -7.73 -6.29 8.01
C LEU A 274 -8.96 -5.48 7.56
N PRO A 275 -8.81 -4.56 6.60
CA PRO A 275 -9.93 -4.04 5.84
C PRO A 275 -10.44 -5.11 4.88
N TRP A 276 -11.75 -5.07 4.57
CA TRP A 276 -12.41 -5.99 3.67
C TRP A 276 -13.20 -5.21 2.62
N ASP A 277 -12.64 -5.06 1.43
CA ASP A 277 -13.34 -4.42 0.32
C ASP A 277 -14.54 -5.25 -0.13
N VAL A 278 -15.61 -4.56 -0.56
CA VAL A 278 -16.87 -5.20 -0.96
C VAL A 278 -16.73 -6.16 -2.16
N ASP A 279 -15.68 -5.98 -2.98
CA ASP A 279 -15.38 -6.79 -4.16
C ASP A 279 -14.42 -7.97 -3.87
N ARG A 280 -13.95 -8.12 -2.63
CA ARG A 280 -13.07 -9.21 -2.20
C ARG A 280 -13.84 -10.54 -2.13
N ASP A 281 -13.19 -11.62 -2.55
CA ASP A 281 -13.77 -12.96 -2.56
C ASP A 281 -14.02 -13.48 -1.14
N CYS A 282 -15.27 -13.86 -0.86
CA CYS A 282 -15.68 -14.39 0.42
C CYS A 282 -15.04 -15.73 0.78
N ASP A 283 -14.57 -16.49 -0.21
CA ASP A 283 -13.83 -17.75 0.02
C ASP A 283 -12.49 -17.52 0.73
N GLU A 284 -11.98 -16.28 0.76
CA GLU A 284 -10.78 -15.95 1.52
C GLU A 284 -11.00 -15.93 3.06
N LEU A 285 -12.26 -15.83 3.54
CA LEU A 285 -12.67 -15.90 4.96
C LEU A 285 -12.64 -17.35 5.50
N ASP A 286 -11.45 -17.93 5.57
CA ASP A 286 -11.21 -19.31 5.98
C ASP A 286 -11.08 -19.53 7.49
N GLY A 287 -11.42 -18.52 8.32
CA GLY A 287 -11.23 -18.54 9.77
C GLY A 287 -9.80 -18.27 10.25
N ARG A 288 -8.83 -18.14 9.33
CA ARG A 288 -7.43 -17.84 9.63
C ARG A 288 -6.96 -16.50 9.11
N ILE A 289 -7.65 -15.91 8.14
CA ILE A 289 -7.24 -14.68 7.45
C ILE A 289 -6.80 -13.54 8.40
N ALA A 290 -7.54 -13.33 9.49
CA ALA A 290 -7.26 -12.34 10.53
C ALA A 290 -8.05 -12.68 11.81
N ASP A 291 -7.74 -12.02 12.93
CA ASP A 291 -8.57 -12.13 14.15
C ASP A 291 -9.91 -11.40 13.98
N ALA A 292 -9.93 -10.32 13.20
CA ALA A 292 -11.17 -9.70 12.70
C ALA A 292 -10.91 -8.90 11.42
N VAL A 293 -11.97 -8.69 10.65
CA VAL A 293 -11.99 -7.92 9.41
C VAL A 293 -13.05 -6.82 9.48
N PHE A 294 -12.87 -5.73 8.73
CA PHE A 294 -13.82 -4.62 8.70
C PHE A 294 -14.28 -4.32 7.28
N GLY A 295 -15.59 -4.40 7.03
CA GLY A 295 -16.17 -4.15 5.72
C GLY A 295 -15.99 -2.70 5.29
N LEU A 296 -15.42 -2.49 4.11
CA LEU A 296 -15.33 -1.21 3.43
C LEU A 296 -16.35 -1.17 2.28
N GLY A 297 -16.88 0.02 2.04
CA GLY A 297 -17.72 0.27 0.87
C GLY A 297 -16.93 0.10 -0.43
N PRO A 298 -17.60 0.12 -1.59
CA PRO A 298 -16.89 0.24 -2.85
C PRO A 298 -15.98 1.46 -2.78
N GLU A 299 -14.75 1.29 -3.26
CA GLU A 299 -13.82 2.41 -3.39
C GLU A 299 -14.55 3.52 -4.14
N ARG A 300 -14.63 4.69 -3.50
CA ARG A 300 -15.20 5.82 -4.19
C ARG A 300 -14.26 6.14 -5.33
N GLU A 301 -14.76 6.08 -6.56
CA GLU A 301 -14.32 6.99 -7.63
C GLU A 301 -14.69 8.42 -7.19
N ASP A 302 -14.21 8.88 -6.03
CA ASP A 302 -13.96 10.29 -5.85
C ASP A 302 -13.06 10.60 -7.02
N ALA A 303 -13.55 11.40 -7.96
CA ALA A 303 -12.83 11.79 -9.16
C ALA A 303 -11.47 12.33 -8.70
N GLU A 304 -10.45 11.48 -8.61
CA GLU A 304 -9.08 11.94 -8.59
C GLU A 304 -9.02 12.79 -9.85
N PRO A 305 -8.78 14.11 -9.75
CA PRO A 305 -8.59 14.92 -10.93
C PRO A 305 -7.55 14.20 -11.77
N GLN A 306 -7.94 13.73 -12.97
CA GLN A 306 -7.16 12.75 -13.72
C GLN A 306 -5.74 13.27 -13.78
N ARG A 307 -4.82 12.63 -13.02
CA ARG A 307 -3.46 13.15 -12.88
C ARG A 307 -2.92 13.34 -14.29
N PRO A 308 -2.50 14.55 -14.70
CA PRO A 308 -2.21 14.83 -16.09
C PRO A 308 -1.19 13.82 -16.60
N LYS A 309 -1.43 13.24 -17.79
CA LYS A 309 -0.48 12.30 -18.42
C LYS A 309 -0.05 12.87 -19.76
N LEU A 310 1.25 12.82 -20.01
CA LEU A 310 1.81 13.19 -21.31
C LEU A 310 1.62 12.05 -22.33
N GLY A 311 1.74 10.79 -21.90
CA GLY A 311 1.56 9.60 -22.76
C GLY A 311 2.81 9.21 -23.55
N VAL A 312 3.95 9.22 -22.86
CA VAL A 312 5.25 8.78 -23.39
C VAL A 312 5.85 7.69 -22.50
N GLN A 313 6.53 6.73 -23.11
CA GLN A 313 7.50 5.89 -22.44
C GLN A 313 8.86 6.60 -22.47
N LEU A 314 9.54 6.62 -21.33
CA LEU A 314 10.77 7.36 -21.13
C LEU A 314 11.94 6.42 -20.87
N ASP A 315 12.99 6.56 -21.66
CA ASP A 315 14.24 5.84 -21.49
C ASP A 315 15.33 6.79 -20.97
N PRO A 316 16.10 6.41 -19.94
CA PRO A 316 17.24 7.19 -19.47
C PRO A 316 18.25 7.45 -20.60
N ALA A 317 18.88 8.63 -20.61
CA ALA A 317 19.95 8.97 -21.55
C ALA A 317 21.07 9.76 -20.84
N PRO A 318 22.31 9.75 -21.38
CA PRO A 318 23.43 10.52 -20.80
C PRO A 318 23.19 12.05 -20.74
N GLU A 319 22.34 12.57 -21.62
CA GLU A 319 21.88 13.96 -21.64
C GLU A 319 20.36 13.97 -21.84
N GLY A 320 19.60 14.53 -20.89
CA GLY A 320 18.14 14.58 -20.98
C GLY A 320 17.45 13.23 -20.83
N ILE A 321 16.23 13.12 -21.36
CA ILE A 321 15.46 11.86 -21.39
C ILE A 321 15.08 11.53 -22.82
N THR A 322 15.21 10.27 -23.24
CA THR A 322 14.76 9.82 -24.55
C THR A 322 13.31 9.35 -24.51
N VAL A 323 12.52 9.72 -25.51
CA VAL A 323 11.18 9.19 -25.73
C VAL A 323 11.30 7.83 -26.40
N GLY A 324 11.07 6.75 -25.66
CA GLY A 324 11.09 5.38 -26.18
C GLY A 324 9.85 5.05 -27.01
N ALA A 325 8.68 5.52 -26.56
CA ALA A 325 7.42 5.34 -27.25
C ALA A 325 6.47 6.52 -26.99
N VAL A 326 5.57 6.77 -27.95
CA VAL A 326 4.49 7.75 -27.81
C VAL A 326 3.16 7.01 -27.98
N SER A 327 2.30 7.07 -26.96
CA SER A 327 0.99 6.44 -27.02
C SER A 327 0.08 7.17 -28.01
N SER A 328 -0.66 6.44 -28.84
CA SER A 328 -1.65 7.01 -29.73
C SER A 328 -2.76 7.73 -28.94
N GLY A 329 -3.25 8.86 -29.46
CA GLY A 329 -4.29 9.66 -28.81
C GLY A 329 -3.83 10.42 -27.54
N SER A 330 -2.53 10.42 -27.23
CA SER A 330 -1.98 11.11 -26.06
C SER A 330 -1.72 12.60 -26.27
N VAL A 331 -1.53 13.34 -25.17
CA VAL A 331 -1.06 14.74 -25.18
C VAL A 331 0.28 14.86 -25.92
N ALA A 332 1.17 13.88 -25.78
CA ALA A 332 2.46 13.83 -26.46
C ALA A 332 2.31 13.69 -27.97
N ALA A 333 1.44 12.77 -28.41
CA ALA A 333 1.15 12.60 -29.83
C ALA A 333 0.56 13.88 -30.44
N ALA A 334 -0.38 14.51 -29.73
CA ALA A 334 -0.98 15.79 -30.14
C ALA A 334 0.04 16.95 -30.15
N ALA A 335 1.02 16.92 -29.25
CA ALA A 335 2.13 17.88 -29.20
C ALA A 335 3.20 17.64 -30.29
N GLY A 336 3.12 16.52 -31.00
CA GLY A 336 4.07 16.16 -32.06
C GLY A 336 5.37 15.52 -31.56
N LEU A 337 5.40 15.00 -30.32
CA LEU A 337 6.50 14.16 -29.84
C LEU A 337 6.56 12.85 -30.63
N ARG A 338 7.77 12.33 -30.82
CA ARG A 338 8.07 11.10 -31.56
C ARG A 338 9.05 10.23 -30.78
N THR A 339 9.00 8.93 -31.03
CA THR A 339 10.06 8.01 -30.59
C THR A 339 11.42 8.51 -31.08
N GLY A 340 12.41 8.51 -30.18
CA GLY A 340 13.76 9.02 -30.44
C GLY A 340 13.96 10.49 -30.07
N ASP A 341 12.91 11.24 -29.77
CA ASP A 341 13.06 12.62 -29.27
C ASP A 341 13.78 12.62 -27.93
N ARG A 342 14.62 13.63 -27.72
CA ARG A 342 15.28 13.85 -26.43
C ARG A 342 14.75 15.11 -25.76
N ILE A 343 14.08 14.96 -24.62
CA ILE A 343 13.53 16.08 -23.85
C ILE A 343 14.64 16.67 -22.98
N LEU A 344 14.89 17.97 -23.13
CA LEU A 344 15.96 18.70 -22.45
C LEU A 344 15.42 19.63 -21.35
N VAL A 345 14.29 20.29 -21.61
CA VAL A 345 13.67 21.27 -20.71
C VAL A 345 12.16 21.07 -20.72
N ALA A 346 11.52 21.17 -19.55
CA ALA A 346 10.07 21.18 -19.40
C ALA A 346 9.66 22.28 -18.43
N ALA A 347 8.70 23.13 -18.84
CA ALA A 347 8.28 24.30 -18.06
C ALA A 347 9.46 25.22 -17.65
N GLY A 348 10.46 25.36 -18.53
CA GLY A 348 11.66 26.15 -18.26
C GLY A 348 12.67 25.51 -17.29
N MET A 349 12.40 24.31 -16.78
CA MET A 349 13.32 23.58 -15.90
C MET A 349 14.09 22.51 -16.68
N PRO A 350 15.42 22.40 -16.52
CA PRO A 350 16.19 21.30 -17.08
C PRO A 350 15.68 19.95 -16.59
N VAL A 351 15.57 19.00 -17.49
CA VAL A 351 15.07 17.65 -17.22
C VAL A 351 16.22 16.68 -17.46
N ARG A 352 16.66 15.97 -16.41
CA ARG A 352 17.85 15.10 -16.46
C ARG A 352 17.52 13.63 -16.25
N ALA A 353 16.40 13.34 -15.60
CA ALA A 353 15.91 11.99 -15.37
C ALA A 353 14.39 11.91 -15.59
N PRO A 354 13.84 10.74 -15.96
CA PRO A 354 12.39 10.54 -16.11
C PRO A 354 11.53 11.08 -14.96
N ALA A 355 12.05 10.96 -13.74
CA ALA A 355 11.40 11.45 -12.53
C ALA A 355 11.15 12.96 -12.50
N ASP A 356 12.01 13.75 -13.15
CA ASP A 356 11.92 15.21 -13.25
C ASP A 356 10.71 15.58 -14.12
N LEU A 357 10.63 14.99 -15.32
CA LEU A 357 9.53 15.25 -16.25
C LEU A 357 8.17 14.83 -15.66
N VAL A 358 8.13 13.67 -14.99
CA VAL A 358 6.92 13.22 -14.28
C VAL A 358 6.49 14.23 -13.20
N ALA A 359 7.44 14.80 -12.46
CA ALA A 359 7.13 15.81 -11.44
C ALA A 359 6.58 17.11 -12.05
N VAL A 360 7.11 17.53 -13.21
CA VAL A 360 6.60 18.71 -13.95
C VAL A 360 5.18 18.47 -14.47
N ILE A 361 4.93 17.30 -15.04
CA ILE A 361 3.62 16.91 -15.58
C ILE A 361 2.57 16.83 -14.47
N ARG A 362 2.91 16.23 -13.32
CA ARG A 362 1.98 16.09 -12.18
C ARG A 362 1.54 17.43 -11.57
N ARG A 363 2.28 18.51 -11.82
CA ARG A 363 1.94 19.86 -11.38
C ARG A 363 1.08 20.63 -12.38
N GLN A 364 0.82 20.08 -13.56
CA GLN A 364 -0.04 20.74 -14.55
C GLN A 364 -1.49 20.69 -14.08
N ALA A 365 -2.18 21.82 -14.20
CA ALA A 365 -3.62 21.85 -14.03
C ALA A 365 -4.30 21.48 -15.37
N PRO A 366 -5.52 20.93 -15.35
CA PRO A 366 -6.31 20.78 -16.56
C PRO A 366 -6.40 22.09 -17.36
N GLY A 367 -6.28 22.01 -18.68
CA GLY A 367 -6.29 23.18 -19.57
C GLY A 367 -4.98 23.95 -19.69
N THR A 368 -3.93 23.60 -18.93
CA THR A 368 -2.63 24.29 -19.03
C THR A 368 -1.78 23.75 -20.17
N TRP A 369 -0.79 24.56 -20.55
CA TRP A 369 0.17 24.22 -21.60
C TRP A 369 1.55 24.02 -20.99
N LEU A 370 2.20 22.94 -21.38
CA LEU A 370 3.55 22.59 -20.96
C LEU A 370 4.51 22.83 -22.13
N PRO A 371 5.34 23.89 -22.10
CA PRO A 371 6.40 24.07 -23.08
C PRO A 371 7.51 23.03 -22.83
N LEU A 372 8.00 22.45 -23.92
CA LEU A 372 9.04 21.42 -23.96
C LEU A 372 10.11 21.82 -24.96
N THR A 373 11.36 21.88 -24.53
CA THR A 373 12.51 21.94 -25.44
C THR A 373 13.00 20.52 -25.67
N ILE A 374 12.99 20.09 -26.93
CA ILE A 374 13.47 18.77 -27.35
C ILE A 374 14.64 18.87 -28.31
N ARG A 375 15.37 17.77 -28.49
CA ARG A 375 16.34 17.58 -29.56
C ARG A 375 15.90 16.42 -30.45
N ARG A 376 15.75 16.68 -31.74
CA ARG A 376 15.38 15.71 -32.78
C ARG A 376 16.34 15.88 -33.95
N ASP A 377 16.93 14.77 -34.40
CA ASP A 377 17.90 14.74 -35.50
C ASP A 377 19.07 15.73 -35.32
N GLY A 378 19.48 15.95 -34.05
CA GLY A 378 20.57 16.86 -33.69
C GLY A 378 20.20 18.34 -33.56
N ALA A 379 18.99 18.75 -33.94
CA ALA A 379 18.50 20.12 -33.81
C ALA A 379 17.55 20.29 -32.61
N GLU A 380 17.63 21.42 -31.91
CA GLU A 380 16.69 21.76 -30.84
C GLU A 380 15.38 22.32 -31.40
N GLN A 381 14.27 21.93 -30.80
CA GLN A 381 12.91 22.31 -31.20
C GLN A 381 12.07 22.59 -29.97
N GLU A 382 11.19 23.58 -30.06
CA GLU A 382 10.19 23.91 -29.04
C GLU A 382 8.85 23.26 -29.40
N LEU A 383 8.31 22.48 -28.47
CA LEU A 383 6.98 21.87 -28.56
C LEU A 383 6.11 22.36 -27.40
N VAL A 384 4.79 22.33 -27.59
CA VAL A 384 3.83 22.70 -26.53
C VAL A 384 2.82 21.57 -26.35
N ALA A 385 2.89 20.92 -25.20
CA ALA A 385 1.94 19.90 -24.78
C ALA A 385 0.72 20.57 -24.13
N LYS A 386 -0.45 20.45 -24.75
CA LYS A 386 -1.69 21.06 -24.28
C LYS A 386 -2.51 20.03 -23.52
N PHE A 387 -2.64 20.21 -22.21
CA PHE A 387 -3.46 19.32 -21.39
C PHE A 387 -4.94 19.68 -21.56
N PRO A 388 -5.83 18.68 -21.72
CA PRO A 388 -7.26 18.92 -21.87
C PRO A 388 -7.84 19.54 -20.59
N MET A 389 -8.96 20.27 -20.74
CA MET A 389 -9.80 20.64 -19.60
C MET A 389 -10.50 19.39 -19.06
N GLU A 390 -10.70 19.27 -17.76
CA GLU A 390 -11.50 18.17 -17.19
C GLU A 390 -12.94 18.20 -17.73
N GLY A 391 -13.45 17.05 -18.18
CA GLY A 391 -14.88 16.86 -18.51
C GLY A 391 -15.31 17.00 -19.98
N ARG A 392 -14.50 16.58 -20.96
CA ARG A 392 -14.99 16.32 -22.33
C ARG A 392 -14.45 15.03 -22.93
#